data_AF-A0A3N2GUR5-F1
#
_entry.id   AF-A0A3N2GUR5-F1
#
_cell.length_a   1.000
_cell.length_b   1.000
_cell.length_c   1.000
_cell.angle_alpha   90.00
_cell.angle_beta   90.00
_cell.angle_gamma   90.00
#
_symmetry.space_group_name_H-M   'P 1'
#
loop_
_entity.id
_entity.type
_entity.pdbx_description
1 polymer ?
#
loop_
_entity_poly.entity_id
_entity_poly.type
_entity_poly.pdbx_seq_one_letter_code
_entity_poly.pdbx_strand_id
1 'polypeptide(L)'
;MATGTTVFSRVTVVAPRTRIDVALPADVAVADLMPMLLDMARETSPDGGARHGGWALAKLGDAPLDPSRTLASLGIVDGDLLQLRKRNDNPPPPLYDDVVDAIADAQPDTFRPWTKETARRIGHIAGGLALFTAAVALFFGGPLFGGNGLAAALTAGVAAIACLAVGATLAKAYQAEATGVVIAAAGGLPFAFVAGFYAVPGLTVRANLLLASGLVVILAAVAIMIMGAGITTFIAAATAGVIGVVAFTIATLIAHPAAGIAAGTAAGALALISLLPRATIWLAKLPLPHVPGTAEELKEDTTFPDYAEIERRTAVAHNYMTGLLIGCGSATAIAAIITATAPGVWGILTAAVATMVLLLRARSYANGSQAVALLTTGIVSGAGILIGWLGTQTPMGRLLWVFGALVIIGAGSLVVGVVFPNQRFSPPLRRTVEIFEAICIATVLPLALAVMDLYATLRHISFG
;
A
#
# COMPACT_ATOMS: atom_id res chain seq x y z
N MET A 1 45.06 -14.42 0.42
CA MET A 1 44.38 -14.94 -0.79
C MET A 1 42.91 -15.05 -0.45
N ALA A 2 42.10 -14.09 -0.90
CA ALA A 2 40.65 -14.11 -0.69
C ALA A 2 40.03 -14.98 -1.77
N THR A 3 39.32 -16.04 -1.37
CA THR A 3 38.53 -16.90 -2.26
C THR A 3 37.35 -16.07 -2.76
N GLY A 4 37.46 -15.51 -3.97
CA GLY A 4 36.35 -14.86 -4.63
C GLY A 4 35.28 -15.90 -4.90
N THR A 5 34.09 -15.73 -4.33
CA THR A 5 32.90 -16.49 -4.71
C THR A 5 32.59 -16.16 -6.16
N THR A 6 32.86 -17.10 -7.08
CA THR A 6 32.44 -17.00 -8.48
C THR A 6 30.91 -16.89 -8.52
N VAL A 7 30.43 -15.73 -8.97
CA VAL A 7 28.99 -15.48 -9.17
C VAL A 7 28.61 -16.13 -10.49
N PHE A 8 27.56 -16.94 -10.52
CA PHE A 8 27.07 -17.61 -11.72
C PHE A 8 25.78 -16.96 -12.19
N SER A 9 25.60 -16.87 -13.51
CA SER A 9 24.33 -16.56 -14.16
C SER A 9 23.74 -17.85 -14.75
N ARG A 10 22.54 -18.25 -14.31
CA ARG A 10 21.75 -19.34 -14.90
C ARG A 10 21.06 -18.84 -16.15
N VAL A 11 21.53 -19.27 -17.31
CA VAL A 11 21.01 -18.83 -18.61
C VAL A 11 20.54 -20.04 -19.42
N THR A 12 19.57 -19.79 -20.29
CA THR A 12 19.20 -20.74 -21.34
C THR A 12 20.01 -20.40 -22.59
N VAL A 13 20.85 -21.30 -23.07
CA VAL A 13 21.51 -21.18 -24.38
C VAL A 13 20.71 -21.98 -25.42
N VAL A 14 20.23 -21.30 -26.46
CA VAL A 14 19.51 -21.86 -27.59
C VAL A 14 20.44 -21.93 -28.79
N ALA A 15 20.88 -23.13 -29.13
CA ALA A 15 21.64 -23.44 -30.33
C ALA A 15 20.71 -23.91 -31.47
N PRO A 16 21.18 -24.06 -32.71
CA PRO A 16 20.33 -24.39 -33.86
C PRO A 16 19.58 -25.72 -33.70
N ARG A 17 20.16 -26.68 -32.98
CA ARG A 17 19.61 -28.04 -32.82
C ARG A 17 19.30 -28.41 -31.38
N THR A 18 19.71 -27.59 -30.41
CA THR A 18 19.67 -27.92 -28.99
C THR A 18 19.35 -26.71 -28.16
N ARG A 19 18.71 -26.94 -27.02
CA ARG A 19 18.50 -25.94 -25.97
C ARG A 19 19.10 -26.50 -24.69
N ILE A 20 19.98 -25.73 -24.06
CA ILE A 20 20.69 -26.13 -22.85
C ILE A 20 20.53 -25.05 -21.79
N ASP A 21 20.18 -25.45 -20.57
CA ASP A 21 20.16 -24.55 -19.41
C ASP A 21 21.46 -24.77 -18.64
N VAL A 22 22.24 -23.71 -18.46
CA VAL A 22 23.61 -23.79 -17.92
C VAL A 22 23.86 -22.63 -16.97
N ALA A 23 24.61 -22.91 -15.90
CA ALA A 23 25.13 -21.88 -15.00
C ALA A 23 26.52 -21.46 -15.49
N LEU A 24 26.64 -20.24 -16.00
CA LEU A 24 27.89 -19.68 -16.51
C LEU A 24 28.53 -18.74 -15.48
N PRO A 25 29.86 -18.79 -15.28
CA PRO A 25 30.55 -17.81 -14.47
C PRO A 25 30.35 -16.40 -15.03
N ALA A 26 29.85 -15.48 -14.21
CA ALA A 26 29.47 -14.14 -14.64
C ALA A 26 30.70 -13.22 -14.86
N ASP A 27 31.83 -13.59 -14.28
CA ASP A 27 33.11 -12.86 -14.28
C ASP A 27 34.09 -13.33 -15.37
N VAL A 28 33.72 -14.34 -16.17
CA VAL A 28 34.54 -14.87 -17.28
C VAL A 28 34.13 -14.23 -18.60
N ALA A 29 35.11 -13.97 -19.49
CA ALA A 29 34.86 -13.40 -20.81
C ALA A 29 34.06 -14.37 -21.68
N VAL A 30 33.18 -13.83 -22.52
CA VAL A 30 32.33 -14.65 -23.41
C VAL A 30 33.18 -15.58 -24.29
N ALA A 31 34.31 -15.11 -24.81
CA ALA A 31 35.23 -15.92 -25.63
C ALA A 31 35.69 -17.22 -24.95
N ASP A 32 35.98 -17.16 -23.65
CA ASP A 32 36.50 -18.29 -22.88
C ASP A 32 35.39 -19.32 -22.58
N LEU A 33 34.13 -18.89 -22.58
CA LEU A 33 32.97 -19.76 -22.40
C LEU A 33 32.55 -20.48 -23.70
N MET A 34 32.90 -19.92 -24.86
CA MET A 34 32.45 -20.44 -26.17
C MET A 34 32.84 -21.89 -26.44
N PRO A 35 34.08 -22.37 -26.19
CA PRO A 35 34.43 -23.76 -26.47
C PRO A 35 33.57 -24.76 -25.71
N MET A 36 33.32 -24.47 -24.42
CA MET A 36 32.47 -25.29 -23.56
C MET A 36 31.01 -25.25 -24.01
N LEU A 37 30.49 -24.08 -24.35
CA LEU A 37 29.12 -23.95 -24.87
C LEU A 37 28.92 -24.68 -26.20
N LEU A 38 29.91 -24.65 -27.10
CA LEU A 38 29.87 -25.35 -28.38
C LEU A 38 29.88 -26.87 -28.22
N ASP A 39 30.69 -27.37 -27.28
CA ASP A 39 30.73 -28.78 -26.95
C ASP A 39 29.40 -29.26 -26.33
N MET A 40 28.88 -28.52 -25.35
CA MET A 40 27.59 -28.81 -24.73
C MET A 40 26.43 -28.77 -25.74
N ALA A 41 26.46 -27.83 -26.69
CA ALA A 41 25.45 -27.69 -27.73
C ALA A 41 25.62 -28.72 -28.87
N ARG A 42 26.74 -29.45 -28.92
CA ARG A 42 27.17 -30.36 -29.99
C ARG A 42 27.30 -29.68 -31.36
N GLU A 43 27.80 -28.45 -31.34
CA GLU A 43 28.02 -27.61 -32.53
C GLU A 43 29.53 -27.42 -32.84
N THR A 44 30.39 -28.21 -32.19
CA THR A 44 31.83 -28.26 -32.46
C THR A 44 32.09 -28.79 -33.87
N SER A 45 32.78 -28.01 -34.69
CA SER A 45 33.17 -28.38 -36.06
C SER A 45 34.71 -28.46 -36.18
N PRO A 46 35.27 -29.39 -36.98
CA PRO A 46 36.72 -29.51 -37.19
C PRO A 46 37.39 -28.24 -37.74
N ASP A 47 36.62 -27.38 -38.43
CA ASP A 47 37.08 -26.10 -38.97
C ASP A 47 36.84 -24.91 -38.01
N GLY A 48 36.38 -25.16 -36.78
CA GLY A 48 36.07 -24.12 -35.79
C GLY A 48 34.96 -23.16 -36.22
N GLY A 49 34.18 -23.50 -37.25
CA GLY A 49 33.17 -22.62 -37.82
C GLY A 49 33.73 -21.57 -38.80
N ALA A 50 34.95 -21.75 -39.32
CA ALA A 50 35.59 -20.82 -40.26
C ALA A 50 34.72 -20.51 -41.49
N ARG A 51 33.95 -21.50 -41.99
CA ARG A 51 33.05 -21.33 -43.14
C ARG A 51 31.90 -20.33 -42.91
N HIS A 52 31.56 -20.03 -41.66
CA HIS A 52 30.47 -19.13 -41.30
C HIS A 52 30.89 -18.01 -40.33
N GLY A 53 32.19 -17.67 -40.32
CA GLY A 53 32.74 -16.57 -39.53
C GLY A 53 32.85 -16.85 -38.02
N GLY A 54 32.74 -18.12 -37.61
CA GLY A 54 32.73 -18.54 -36.21
C GLY A 54 31.34 -18.48 -35.57
N TRP A 55 31.32 -18.70 -34.26
CA TRP A 55 30.11 -18.71 -33.44
C TRP A 55 30.02 -17.44 -32.60
N ALA A 56 28.79 -17.00 -32.37
CA ALA A 56 28.47 -15.83 -31.57
C ALA A 56 27.34 -16.15 -30.60
N LEU A 57 27.44 -15.59 -29.40
CA LEU A 57 26.39 -15.60 -28.40
C LEU A 57 25.67 -14.25 -28.45
N ALA A 58 24.35 -14.22 -28.50
CA ALA A 58 23.55 -13.00 -28.55
C ALA A 58 22.30 -13.14 -27.68
N LYS A 59 21.74 -12.05 -27.17
CA LYS A 59 20.38 -12.09 -26.63
C LYS A 59 19.38 -12.20 -27.78
N LEU A 60 18.19 -12.75 -27.53
CA LEU A 60 17.17 -12.90 -28.57
C LEU A 60 16.82 -11.53 -29.18
N GLY A 61 17.08 -11.35 -30.47
CA GLY A 61 16.80 -10.09 -31.20
C GLY A 61 17.94 -9.06 -31.17
N ASP A 62 18.96 -9.26 -30.34
CA ASP A 62 20.06 -8.30 -30.18
C ASP A 62 21.27 -8.63 -31.07
N ALA A 63 22.22 -7.70 -31.12
CA ALA A 63 23.54 -7.91 -31.71
C ALA A 63 24.36 -8.95 -30.91
N PRO A 64 25.36 -9.59 -31.54
CA PRO A 64 26.31 -10.48 -30.86
C PRO A 64 26.97 -9.81 -29.65
N LEU A 65 27.07 -10.54 -28.55
CA LEU A 65 27.82 -10.14 -27.37
C LEU A 65 29.30 -9.98 -27.73
N ASP A 66 29.94 -8.99 -27.10
CA ASP A 66 31.37 -8.75 -27.26
C ASP A 66 32.16 -9.91 -26.61
N PRO A 67 32.96 -10.66 -27.40
CA PRO A 67 33.71 -11.81 -26.89
C PRO A 67 34.75 -11.45 -25.82
N SER A 68 35.22 -10.20 -25.79
CA SER A 68 36.24 -9.73 -24.84
C SER A 68 35.69 -9.35 -23.46
N ARG A 69 34.36 -9.27 -23.33
CA ARG A 69 33.68 -8.80 -22.13
C ARG A 69 33.08 -9.94 -21.32
N THR A 70 32.92 -9.71 -20.02
CA THR A 70 32.29 -10.68 -19.11
C THR A 70 30.77 -10.60 -19.17
N LEU A 71 30.09 -11.70 -18.86
CA LEU A 71 28.61 -11.77 -18.83
C LEU A 71 28.00 -10.72 -17.90
N ALA A 72 28.60 -10.52 -16.71
CA ALA A 72 28.15 -9.51 -15.75
C ALA A 72 28.26 -8.09 -16.32
N SER A 73 29.35 -7.78 -17.04
CA SER A 73 29.53 -6.45 -17.64
C SER A 73 28.54 -6.19 -18.77
N LEU A 74 28.09 -7.25 -19.44
CA LEU A 74 27.09 -7.21 -20.52
C LEU A 74 25.66 -7.26 -20.00
N GLY A 75 25.46 -7.25 -18.67
CA GLY A 75 24.13 -7.21 -18.05
C GLY A 75 23.34 -8.51 -18.17
N ILE A 76 24.01 -9.64 -18.39
CA ILE A 76 23.35 -10.95 -18.48
C ILE A 76 22.99 -11.44 -17.08
N VAL A 77 21.69 -11.67 -16.85
CA VAL A 77 21.13 -12.06 -15.55
C VAL A 77 20.56 -13.47 -15.57
N ASP A 78 20.24 -14.00 -14.38
CA ASP A 78 19.54 -15.26 -14.23
C ASP A 78 18.20 -15.25 -15.00
N GLY A 79 17.98 -16.29 -15.81
CA GLY A 79 16.79 -16.46 -16.65
C GLY A 79 16.92 -15.90 -18.06
N ASP A 80 18.01 -15.22 -18.40
CA ASP A 80 18.22 -14.73 -19.76
C ASP A 80 18.37 -15.87 -20.77
N LEU A 81 17.78 -15.65 -21.96
CA LEU A 81 17.84 -16.56 -23.09
C LEU A 81 18.85 -16.04 -24.11
N LEU A 82 19.93 -16.80 -24.30
CA LEU A 82 21.03 -16.50 -25.20
C LEU A 82 20.95 -17.41 -26.42
N GLN A 83 20.99 -16.84 -27.62
CA GLN A 83 21.13 -17.61 -28.85
C GLN A 83 22.60 -17.84 -29.20
N LEU A 84 22.95 -19.09 -29.41
CA LEU A 84 24.19 -19.51 -30.01
C LEU A 84 23.98 -19.62 -31.52
N ARG A 85 24.51 -18.67 -32.30
CA ARG A 85 24.31 -18.59 -33.75
C ARG A 85 25.61 -18.43 -34.51
N LYS A 86 25.56 -18.74 -35.80
CA LYS A 86 26.69 -18.52 -36.72
C LYS A 86 26.86 -17.02 -36.93
N ARG A 87 28.10 -16.54 -36.99
CA ARG A 87 28.39 -15.10 -37.10
C ARG A 87 27.87 -14.50 -38.40
N ASN A 88 27.88 -15.26 -39.49
CA ASN A 88 27.33 -14.84 -40.78
C ASN A 88 25.79 -14.84 -40.85
N ASP A 89 25.12 -15.49 -39.89
CA ASP A 89 23.64 -15.47 -39.78
C ASP A 89 23.16 -14.30 -38.92
N ASN A 90 24.05 -13.36 -38.61
CA ASN A 90 23.67 -12.16 -37.87
C ASN A 90 22.83 -11.27 -38.79
N PRO A 91 21.55 -11.01 -38.47
CA PRO A 91 20.75 -10.11 -39.27
C PRO A 91 21.49 -8.75 -39.34
N PRO A 92 21.58 -8.13 -40.53
CA PRO A 92 22.11 -6.78 -40.60
C PRO A 92 21.29 -5.88 -39.66
N PRO A 93 21.91 -4.86 -39.03
CA PRO A 93 21.14 -3.90 -38.26
C PRO A 93 20.03 -3.36 -39.18
N PRO A 94 18.81 -3.12 -38.65
CA PRO A 94 17.73 -2.55 -39.44
C PRO A 94 18.24 -1.27 -40.10
N LEU A 95 18.23 -1.27 -41.44
CA LEU A 95 18.52 -0.07 -42.21
C LEU A 95 17.24 0.74 -42.23
N TYR A 96 17.22 1.78 -41.41
CA TYR A 96 16.16 2.77 -41.46
C TYR A 96 16.45 3.71 -42.64
N ASP A 97 15.55 3.69 -43.63
CA ASP A 97 15.62 4.55 -44.82
C ASP A 97 15.35 6.03 -44.45
N ASP A 98 14.73 6.26 -43.29
CA ASP A 98 14.49 7.57 -42.71
C ASP A 98 15.20 7.70 -41.35
N VAL A 99 16.11 8.67 -41.25
CA VAL A 99 16.83 9.01 -40.01
C VAL A 99 15.86 9.47 -38.93
N VAL A 100 14.69 10.00 -39.30
CA VAL A 100 13.63 10.41 -38.37
C VAL A 100 12.94 9.19 -37.74
N ASP A 101 12.64 8.15 -38.53
CA ASP A 101 12.09 6.89 -37.99
C ASP A 101 13.12 6.15 -37.14
N ALA A 102 14.41 6.18 -37.52
CA ALA A 102 15.48 5.59 -36.71
C ALA A 102 15.57 6.23 -35.31
N ILE A 103 15.42 7.55 -35.22
CA ILE A 103 15.44 8.29 -33.94
C ILE A 103 14.16 8.01 -33.14
N ALA A 104 13.02 7.85 -33.81
CA ALA A 104 11.75 7.51 -33.17
C ALA A 104 11.73 6.08 -32.60
N ASP A 105 12.32 5.11 -33.31
CA ASP A 105 12.38 3.70 -32.90
C ASP A 105 13.57 3.35 -32.00
N ALA A 106 14.67 4.13 -32.04
CA ALA A 106 15.85 3.86 -31.20
C ALA A 106 15.61 4.10 -29.70
N GLN A 107 14.48 4.66 -29.29
CA GLN A 107 14.13 4.90 -27.88
C GLN A 107 12.66 4.60 -27.54
N PRO A 108 12.15 3.36 -27.74
CA PRO A 108 10.76 3.02 -27.46
C PRO A 108 10.39 3.23 -25.97
N ASP A 109 11.39 3.10 -25.08
CA ASP A 109 11.20 3.17 -23.63
C ASP A 109 11.23 4.59 -23.05
N THR A 110 11.65 5.61 -23.82
CA THR A 110 11.85 6.97 -23.27
C THR A 110 10.59 7.84 -23.37
N PHE A 111 9.75 7.63 -24.38
CA PHE A 111 8.54 8.44 -24.60
C PHE A 111 7.28 7.56 -24.64
N ARG A 112 6.66 7.34 -23.48
CA ARG A 112 5.35 6.65 -23.44
C ARG A 112 4.28 7.53 -24.11
N PRO A 113 3.58 7.05 -25.16
CA PRO A 113 2.54 7.83 -25.81
C PRO A 113 1.34 8.07 -24.88
N TRP A 114 0.58 9.14 -25.13
CA TRP A 114 -0.67 9.39 -24.42
C TRP A 114 -1.71 8.33 -24.78
N THR A 115 -1.92 7.37 -23.88
CA THR A 115 -2.88 6.28 -24.09
C THR A 115 -4.26 6.61 -23.52
N LYS A 116 -5.29 5.85 -23.95
CA LYS A 116 -6.63 5.87 -23.33
C LYS A 116 -6.56 5.56 -21.83
N GLU A 117 -5.61 4.74 -21.42
CA GLU A 117 -5.39 4.43 -20.01
C GLU A 117 -4.81 5.61 -19.24
N THR A 118 -3.79 6.28 -19.78
CA THR A 118 -3.22 7.50 -19.19
C THR A 118 -4.28 8.59 -19.06
N ALA A 119 -5.07 8.82 -20.11
CA ALA A 119 -6.19 9.77 -20.10
C ALA A 119 -7.21 9.44 -19.00
N ARG A 120 -7.57 8.16 -18.87
CA ARG A 120 -8.51 7.69 -17.85
C ARG A 120 -7.96 7.87 -16.43
N ARG A 121 -6.71 7.53 -16.18
CA ARG A 121 -6.05 7.71 -14.88
C ARG A 121 -6.02 9.18 -14.47
N ILE A 122 -5.61 10.07 -15.37
CA ILE A 122 -5.60 11.51 -15.12
C ILE A 122 -7.02 12.04 -14.91
N GLY A 123 -7.99 11.59 -15.71
CA GLY A 123 -9.40 11.92 -15.54
C GLY A 123 -9.97 11.47 -14.18
N HIS A 124 -9.59 10.27 -13.70
CA HIS A 124 -9.97 9.77 -12.37
C HIS A 124 -9.34 10.60 -11.26
N ILE A 125 -8.07 10.99 -11.38
CA ILE A 125 -7.40 11.84 -10.40
C ILE A 125 -8.06 13.23 -10.36
N ALA A 126 -8.24 13.88 -11.51
CA ALA A 126 -8.83 15.20 -11.60
C ALA A 126 -10.30 15.20 -11.13
N GLY A 127 -11.10 14.24 -11.60
CA GLY A 127 -12.51 14.09 -11.21
C GLY A 127 -12.67 13.75 -9.73
N GLY A 128 -11.86 12.84 -9.21
CA GLY A 128 -11.84 12.49 -7.79
C GLY A 128 -11.45 13.68 -6.90
N LEU A 129 -10.42 14.43 -7.28
CA LEU A 129 -9.98 15.62 -6.57
C LEU A 129 -11.07 16.71 -6.61
N ALA A 130 -11.71 16.93 -7.76
CA ALA A 130 -12.79 17.90 -7.90
C ALA A 130 -14.00 17.55 -7.02
N LEU A 131 -14.42 16.27 -7.01
CA LEU A 131 -15.53 15.80 -6.17
C LEU A 131 -15.21 15.94 -4.67
N PHE A 132 -14.01 15.52 -4.26
CA PHE A 132 -13.58 15.66 -2.87
C PHE A 132 -13.52 17.14 -2.46
N THR A 133 -12.93 17.99 -3.30
CA THR A 133 -12.84 19.43 -3.06
C THR A 133 -14.22 20.09 -3.03
N ALA A 134 -15.17 19.63 -3.85
CA ALA A 134 -16.55 20.10 -3.81
C ALA A 134 -17.24 19.74 -2.48
N ALA A 135 -16.98 18.56 -1.92
CA ALA A 135 -17.47 18.20 -0.59
C ALA A 135 -16.83 19.07 0.51
N VAL A 136 -15.53 19.35 0.42
CA VAL A 136 -14.84 20.28 1.33
C VAL A 136 -15.43 21.69 1.22
N ALA A 137 -15.66 22.19 0.01
CA ALA A 137 -16.28 23.50 -0.22
C ALA A 137 -17.70 23.55 0.37
N LEU A 138 -18.50 22.50 0.19
CA LEU A 138 -19.82 22.40 0.79
C LEU A 138 -19.76 22.31 2.33
N PHE A 139 -18.76 21.60 2.87
CA PHE A 139 -18.53 21.52 4.31
C PHE A 139 -18.26 22.92 4.90
N PHE A 140 -17.43 23.73 4.28
CA PHE A 140 -17.14 25.10 4.73
C PHE A 140 -18.21 26.13 4.33
N GLY A 141 -19.15 25.78 3.44
CA GLY A 141 -20.29 26.62 3.09
C GLY A 141 -21.43 26.58 4.12
N GLY A 142 -21.50 25.53 4.94
CA GLY A 142 -22.44 25.44 6.06
C GLY A 142 -21.91 26.14 7.33
N PRO A 143 -22.79 26.49 8.28
CA PRO A 143 -22.37 27.15 9.50
C PRO A 143 -21.78 26.13 10.48
N LEU A 144 -20.45 26.14 10.65
CA LEU A 144 -19.73 25.19 11.51
C LEU A 144 -20.07 25.31 13.00
N PHE A 145 -20.50 26.49 13.45
CA PHE A 145 -20.79 26.80 14.84
C PHE A 145 -22.21 27.37 14.99
N GLY A 146 -23.18 26.46 15.07
CA GLY A 146 -24.58 26.81 15.32
C GLY A 146 -25.25 27.41 14.08
N GLY A 147 -26.55 27.65 14.17
CA GLY A 147 -27.36 28.06 13.01
C GLY A 147 -27.91 26.88 12.21
N ASN A 148 -28.52 27.20 11.07
CA ASN A 148 -29.27 26.23 10.28
C ASN A 148 -28.40 25.59 9.19
N GLY A 149 -27.91 24.37 9.45
CA GLY A 149 -27.15 23.56 8.49
C GLY A 149 -28.01 22.81 7.47
N LEU A 150 -29.34 22.92 7.51
CA LEU A 150 -30.25 22.05 6.75
C LEU A 150 -30.04 22.13 5.23
N ALA A 151 -29.74 23.32 4.69
CA ALA A 151 -29.43 23.46 3.27
C ALA A 151 -28.17 22.67 2.88
N ALA A 152 -27.09 22.79 3.66
CA ALA A 152 -25.86 22.03 3.44
C ALA A 152 -26.10 20.52 3.60
N ALA A 153 -26.90 20.11 4.59
CA ALA A 153 -27.26 18.72 4.82
C ALA A 153 -28.03 18.11 3.64
N LEU A 154 -29.05 18.81 3.13
CA LEU A 154 -29.86 18.37 2.00
C LEU A 154 -29.06 18.33 0.70
N THR A 155 -28.31 19.40 0.39
CA THR A 155 -27.46 19.45 -0.81
C THR A 155 -26.42 18.34 -0.79
N ALA A 156 -25.78 18.10 0.35
CA ALA A 156 -24.81 17.02 0.51
C ALA A 156 -25.47 15.64 0.40
N GLY A 157 -26.65 15.45 1.02
CA GLY A 157 -27.40 14.20 0.94
C GLY A 157 -27.79 13.85 -0.50
N VAL A 158 -28.34 14.82 -1.23
CA VAL A 158 -28.68 14.66 -2.66
C VAL A 158 -27.43 14.37 -3.49
N ALA A 159 -26.32 15.10 -3.27
CA ALA A 159 -25.07 14.86 -3.98
C ALA A 159 -24.47 13.47 -3.68
N ALA A 160 -24.57 12.99 -2.44
CA ALA A 160 -24.10 11.67 -2.05
C ALA A 160 -24.88 10.56 -2.78
N ILE A 161 -26.22 10.67 -2.78
CA ILE A 161 -27.11 9.73 -3.48
C ILE A 161 -26.86 9.79 -4.99
N ALA A 162 -26.71 10.98 -5.57
CA ALA A 162 -26.41 11.15 -6.99
C ALA A 162 -25.06 10.52 -7.37
N CYS A 163 -24.01 10.73 -6.58
CA CYS A 163 -22.70 10.12 -6.80
C CYS A 163 -22.77 8.59 -6.71
N LEU A 164 -23.50 8.06 -5.74
CA LEU A 164 -23.70 6.62 -5.60
C LEU A 164 -24.49 6.04 -6.78
N ALA A 165 -25.58 6.69 -7.19
CA ALA A 165 -26.40 6.26 -8.32
C ALA A 165 -25.61 6.28 -9.63
N VAL A 166 -24.96 7.41 -9.95
CA VAL A 166 -24.10 7.53 -11.15
C VAL A 166 -22.95 6.54 -11.09
N GLY A 167 -22.31 6.38 -9.93
CA GLY A 167 -21.23 5.42 -9.74
C GLY A 167 -21.68 3.99 -9.98
N ALA A 168 -22.84 3.60 -9.45
CA ALA A 168 -23.46 2.30 -9.66
C ALA A 168 -23.86 2.07 -11.12
N THR A 169 -24.46 3.06 -11.78
CA THR A 169 -24.81 2.98 -13.20
C THR A 169 -23.57 2.80 -14.07
N LEU A 170 -22.50 3.56 -13.83
CA LEU A 170 -21.26 3.38 -14.59
C LEU A 170 -20.60 2.03 -14.35
N ALA A 171 -20.61 1.54 -13.10
CA ALA A 171 -20.06 0.24 -12.78
C ALA A 171 -20.88 -0.91 -13.39
N LYS A 172 -22.21 -0.87 -13.30
CA LYS A 172 -23.09 -1.98 -13.69
C LYS A 172 -23.59 -1.90 -15.13
N ALA A 173 -24.04 -0.74 -15.60
CA ALA A 173 -24.61 -0.60 -16.93
C ALA A 173 -23.53 -0.38 -18.00
N TYR A 174 -22.48 0.39 -17.69
CA TYR A 174 -21.41 0.72 -18.64
C TYR A 174 -20.14 -0.11 -18.46
N GLN A 175 -20.10 -1.05 -17.51
CA GLN A 175 -18.93 -1.89 -17.20
C GLN A 175 -17.66 -1.07 -16.93
N ALA A 176 -17.82 0.16 -16.44
CA ALA A 176 -16.75 1.10 -16.11
C ALA A 176 -16.53 1.13 -14.59
N GLU A 177 -16.24 -0.03 -14.00
CA GLU A 177 -16.16 -0.24 -12.55
C GLU A 177 -15.25 0.77 -11.84
N ALA A 178 -14.03 0.98 -12.34
CA ALA A 178 -13.08 1.91 -11.74
C ALA A 178 -13.61 3.34 -11.69
N THR A 179 -14.26 3.82 -12.76
CA THR A 179 -14.87 5.16 -12.80
C THR A 179 -16.02 5.24 -11.81
N GLY A 180 -16.87 4.20 -11.76
CA GLY A 180 -17.98 4.13 -10.81
C GLY A 180 -17.50 4.21 -9.35
N VAL A 181 -16.44 3.47 -9.02
CA VAL A 181 -15.81 3.47 -7.68
C VAL A 181 -15.25 4.83 -7.35
N VAL A 182 -14.56 5.50 -8.28
CA VAL A 182 -14.00 6.84 -8.04
C VAL A 182 -15.11 7.85 -7.72
N ILE A 183 -16.22 7.86 -8.46
CA ILE A 183 -17.32 8.81 -8.21
C ILE A 183 -17.99 8.53 -6.85
N ALA A 184 -18.33 7.27 -6.57
CA ALA A 184 -18.98 6.90 -5.32
C ALA A 184 -18.05 7.07 -4.10
N ALA A 185 -16.75 6.80 -4.23
CA ALA A 185 -15.81 6.94 -3.14
C ALA A 185 -15.35 8.38 -2.91
N ALA A 186 -14.91 9.10 -3.95
CA ALA A 186 -14.36 10.45 -3.82
C ALA A 186 -15.44 11.53 -3.70
N GLY A 187 -16.63 11.30 -4.25
CA GLY A 187 -17.80 12.18 -4.07
C GLY A 187 -18.75 11.67 -3.00
N GLY A 188 -19.27 10.46 -3.19
CA GLY A 188 -20.33 9.90 -2.34
C GLY A 188 -19.98 9.86 -0.85
N LEU A 189 -18.81 9.32 -0.47
CA LEU A 189 -18.43 9.20 0.94
C LEU A 189 -18.25 10.58 1.63
N PRO A 190 -17.48 11.53 1.08
CA PRO A 190 -17.39 12.88 1.66
C PRO A 190 -18.75 13.60 1.71
N PHE A 191 -19.58 13.51 0.67
CA PHE A 191 -20.90 14.13 0.71
C PHE A 191 -21.81 13.49 1.78
N ALA A 192 -21.75 12.16 1.96
CA ALA A 192 -22.47 11.48 3.04
C ALA A 192 -22.01 11.96 4.43
N PHE A 193 -20.71 12.17 4.60
CA PHE A 193 -20.15 12.74 5.82
C PHE A 193 -20.69 14.15 6.08
N VAL A 194 -20.64 15.05 5.08
CA VAL A 194 -21.15 16.42 5.19
C VAL A 194 -22.65 16.44 5.48
N ALA A 195 -23.42 15.56 4.84
CA ALA A 195 -24.85 15.42 5.07
C ALA A 195 -25.14 15.06 6.53
N GLY A 196 -24.44 14.06 7.07
CA GLY A 196 -24.65 13.61 8.45
C GLY A 196 -24.17 14.64 9.47
N PHE A 197 -23.09 15.37 9.17
CA PHE A 197 -22.58 16.42 10.04
C PHE A 197 -23.60 17.56 10.22
N TYR A 198 -24.25 17.99 9.15
CA TYR A 198 -25.21 19.11 9.20
C TYR A 198 -26.67 18.70 9.46
N ALA A 199 -27.00 17.40 9.39
CA ALA A 199 -28.36 16.93 9.62
C ALA A 199 -28.79 17.00 11.10
N VAL A 200 -27.84 16.99 12.04
CA VAL A 200 -28.15 17.16 13.46
C VAL A 200 -28.27 18.65 13.79
N PRO A 201 -29.43 19.13 14.25
CA PRO A 201 -29.59 20.53 14.65
C PRO A 201 -28.89 20.81 15.99
N GLY A 202 -28.34 22.02 16.13
CA GLY A 202 -27.72 22.49 17.37
C GLY A 202 -26.19 22.47 17.37
N LEU A 203 -25.60 22.77 18.53
CA LEU A 203 -24.17 23.11 18.69
C LEU A 203 -23.27 21.92 19.11
N THR A 204 -23.74 20.69 18.96
CA THR A 204 -23.02 19.51 19.47
C THR A 204 -22.19 18.83 18.38
N VAL A 205 -20.97 19.33 18.14
CA VAL A 205 -20.01 18.76 17.16
C VAL A 205 -19.84 17.23 17.31
N ARG A 206 -19.89 16.71 18.54
CA ARG A 206 -19.78 15.26 18.81
C ARG A 206 -20.92 14.45 18.20
N ALA A 207 -22.16 14.93 18.30
CA ALA A 207 -23.32 14.26 17.71
C ALA A 207 -23.34 14.40 16.17
N ASN A 208 -22.90 15.55 15.66
CA ASN A 208 -22.74 15.78 14.22
C ASN A 208 -21.76 14.77 13.61
N LEU A 209 -20.59 14.58 14.25
CA LEU A 209 -19.57 13.63 13.81
C LEU A 209 -20.02 12.17 13.96
N LEU A 210 -20.84 11.86 14.97
CA LEU A 210 -21.46 10.54 15.14
C LEU A 210 -22.35 10.20 13.93
N LEU A 211 -23.28 11.09 13.57
CA LEU A 211 -24.17 10.86 12.43
C LEU A 211 -23.40 10.87 11.09
N ALA A 212 -22.43 11.78 10.92
CA ALA A 212 -21.53 11.81 9.77
C ALA A 212 -20.81 10.47 9.57
N SER A 213 -20.26 9.91 10.64
CA SER A 213 -19.59 8.60 10.62
C SER A 213 -20.58 7.49 10.26
N GLY A 214 -21.79 7.52 10.84
CA GLY A 214 -22.85 6.56 10.53
C GLY A 214 -23.28 6.57 9.06
N LEU A 215 -23.47 7.75 8.46
CA LEU A 215 -23.85 7.86 7.04
C LEU A 215 -22.73 7.40 6.10
N VAL A 216 -21.46 7.60 6.46
CA VAL A 216 -20.32 7.03 5.71
C VAL A 216 -20.36 5.50 5.74
N VAL A 217 -20.65 4.89 6.89
CA VAL A 217 -20.81 3.42 7.00
C VAL A 217 -21.95 2.92 6.13
N ILE A 218 -23.11 3.58 6.20
CA ILE A 218 -24.29 3.20 5.43
C ILE A 218 -24.00 3.31 3.93
N LEU A 219 -23.45 4.43 3.47
CA LEU A 219 -23.14 4.62 2.05
C LEU A 219 -22.10 3.62 1.56
N ALA A 220 -21.05 3.34 2.35
CA ALA A 220 -20.05 2.34 2.01
C ALA A 220 -20.65 0.93 1.88
N ALA A 221 -21.52 0.53 2.82
CA ALA A 221 -22.20 -0.76 2.77
C ALA A 221 -23.13 -0.87 1.54
N VAL A 222 -23.91 0.17 1.25
CA VAL A 222 -24.80 0.22 0.08
C VAL A 222 -23.98 0.20 -1.21
N ALA A 223 -22.86 0.92 -1.28
CA ALA A 223 -21.97 0.91 -2.45
C ALA A 223 -21.40 -0.49 -2.72
N ILE A 224 -20.93 -1.20 -1.70
CA ILE A 224 -20.47 -2.59 -1.83
C ILE A 224 -21.60 -3.48 -2.35
N MET A 225 -22.81 -3.35 -1.77
CA MET A 225 -23.97 -4.17 -2.13
C MET A 225 -24.42 -3.94 -3.59
N ILE A 226 -24.50 -2.68 -4.04
CA ILE A 226 -25.00 -2.34 -5.37
C ILE A 226 -23.93 -2.57 -6.44
N MET A 227 -22.68 -2.15 -6.18
CA MET A 227 -21.62 -2.15 -7.19
C MET A 227 -20.87 -3.47 -7.26
N GLY A 228 -20.69 -4.18 -6.15
CA GLY A 228 -19.85 -5.39 -6.09
C GLY A 228 -18.38 -5.15 -6.45
N ALA A 229 -17.93 -3.89 -6.46
CA ALA A 229 -16.58 -3.46 -6.82
C ALA A 229 -16.06 -2.42 -5.80
N GLY A 230 -14.74 -2.17 -5.78
CA GLY A 230 -14.14 -1.18 -4.87
C GLY A 230 -14.11 -1.60 -3.39
N ILE A 231 -14.14 -2.91 -3.11
CA ILE A 231 -14.20 -3.49 -1.76
C ILE A 231 -13.17 -2.84 -0.82
N THR A 232 -11.92 -2.70 -1.25
CA THR A 232 -10.85 -2.10 -0.46
C THR A 232 -11.21 -0.70 0.05
N THR A 233 -11.71 0.17 -0.84
CA THR A 233 -12.00 1.57 -0.51
C THR A 233 -13.23 1.68 0.40
N PHE A 234 -14.31 0.96 0.08
CA PHE A 234 -15.52 1.05 0.87
C PHE A 234 -15.38 0.35 2.22
N ILE A 235 -14.63 -0.75 2.32
CA ILE A 235 -14.32 -1.37 3.61
C ILE A 235 -13.41 -0.47 4.45
N ALA A 236 -12.45 0.24 3.84
CA ALA A 236 -11.67 1.24 4.55
C ALA A 236 -12.55 2.34 5.16
N ALA A 237 -13.46 2.90 4.36
CA ALA A 237 -14.40 3.92 4.80
C ALA A 237 -15.38 3.41 5.87
N ALA A 238 -15.94 2.21 5.69
CA ALA A 238 -16.83 1.58 6.66
C ALA A 238 -16.11 1.29 7.98
N THR A 239 -14.87 0.81 7.94
CA THR A 239 -14.07 0.52 9.15
C THR A 239 -13.74 1.80 9.91
N ALA A 240 -13.26 2.83 9.22
CA ALA A 240 -13.02 4.14 9.84
C ALA A 240 -14.32 4.75 10.39
N GLY A 241 -15.43 4.63 9.66
CA GLY A 241 -16.75 5.09 10.08
C GLY A 241 -17.28 4.34 11.31
N VAL A 242 -17.13 3.02 11.40
CA VAL A 242 -17.52 2.24 12.58
C VAL A 242 -16.70 2.64 13.81
N ILE A 243 -15.38 2.80 13.66
CA ILE A 243 -14.52 3.30 14.73
C ILE A 243 -14.97 4.71 15.15
N GLY A 244 -15.27 5.58 14.18
CA GLY A 244 -15.83 6.91 14.40
C GLY A 244 -17.16 6.88 15.16
N VAL A 245 -18.11 6.01 14.77
CA VAL A 245 -19.39 5.84 15.47
C VAL A 245 -19.17 5.45 16.92
N VAL A 246 -18.28 4.48 17.20
CA VAL A 246 -17.97 4.08 18.58
C VAL A 246 -17.32 5.24 19.35
N ALA A 247 -16.30 5.88 18.78
CA ALA A 247 -15.58 6.97 19.42
C ALA A 247 -16.48 8.18 19.72
N PHE A 248 -17.32 8.59 18.77
CA PHE A 248 -18.22 9.73 18.94
C PHE A 248 -19.44 9.40 19.80
N THR A 249 -19.89 8.14 19.86
CA THR A 249 -20.88 7.69 20.86
C THR A 249 -20.32 7.80 22.27
N ILE A 250 -19.08 7.33 22.48
CA ILE A 250 -18.40 7.51 23.77
C ILE A 250 -18.24 9.01 24.07
N ALA A 251 -17.87 9.81 23.07
CA ALA A 251 -17.71 11.24 23.23
C ALA A 251 -19.02 11.96 23.57
N THR A 252 -20.17 11.54 23.03
CA THR A 252 -21.46 12.16 23.34
C THR A 252 -21.96 11.77 24.72
N LEU A 253 -21.69 10.53 25.17
CA LEU A 253 -22.15 10.02 26.46
C LEU A 253 -21.23 10.39 27.63
N ILE A 254 -19.93 10.56 27.38
CA ILE A 254 -18.93 10.81 28.42
C ILE A 254 -18.33 12.21 28.26
N ALA A 255 -18.48 13.03 29.30
CA ALA A 255 -17.88 14.36 29.38
C ALA A 255 -16.37 14.27 29.65
N HIS A 256 -15.59 13.95 28.61
CA HIS A 256 -14.13 13.92 28.65
C HIS A 256 -13.52 14.85 27.58
N PRO A 257 -12.33 15.42 27.79
CA PRO A 257 -11.56 16.09 26.74
C PRO A 257 -11.37 15.22 25.49
N ALA A 258 -11.44 15.86 24.31
CA ALA A 258 -11.36 15.18 23.01
C ALA A 258 -10.05 14.39 22.85
N ALA A 259 -8.94 14.91 23.37
CA ALA A 259 -7.64 14.24 23.29
C ALA A 259 -7.60 12.90 24.05
N GLY A 260 -8.32 12.79 25.18
CA GLY A 260 -8.42 11.51 25.92
C GLY A 260 -9.26 10.48 25.16
N ILE A 261 -10.40 10.88 24.58
CA ILE A 261 -11.22 10.00 23.74
C ILE A 261 -10.43 9.54 22.50
N ALA A 262 -9.69 10.46 21.88
CA ALA A 262 -8.82 10.15 20.76
C ALA A 262 -7.70 9.18 21.16
N ALA A 263 -7.09 9.34 22.33
CA ALA A 263 -6.05 8.41 22.81
C ALA A 263 -6.59 6.98 22.95
N GLY A 264 -7.77 6.82 23.56
CA GLY A 264 -8.45 5.53 23.65
C GLY A 264 -8.86 4.97 22.28
N THR A 265 -9.28 5.84 21.36
CA THR A 265 -9.63 5.44 19.98
C THR A 265 -8.41 4.94 19.21
N ALA A 266 -7.25 5.60 19.33
CA ALA A 266 -6.00 5.15 18.74
C ALA A 266 -5.56 3.79 19.30
N ALA A 267 -5.65 3.61 20.63
CA ALA A 267 -5.33 2.34 21.28
C ALA A 267 -6.28 1.21 20.81
N GLY A 268 -7.58 1.46 20.77
CA GLY A 268 -8.58 0.50 20.32
C GLY A 268 -8.45 0.15 18.84
N ALA A 269 -8.20 1.13 17.97
CA ALA A 269 -7.99 0.92 16.55
C ALA A 269 -6.71 0.10 16.29
N LEU A 270 -5.60 0.39 16.99
CA LEU A 270 -4.38 -0.41 16.90
C LEU A 270 -4.57 -1.85 17.42
N ALA A 271 -5.31 -2.03 18.50
CA ALA A 271 -5.67 -3.36 19.00
C ALA A 271 -6.50 -4.13 17.96
N LEU A 272 -7.45 -3.46 17.29
CA LEU A 272 -8.26 -4.06 16.23
C LEU A 272 -7.41 -4.55 15.04
N ILE A 273 -6.27 -3.91 14.74
CA ILE A 273 -5.35 -4.38 13.69
C ILE A 273 -4.92 -5.84 13.93
N SER A 274 -4.71 -6.24 15.19
CA SER A 274 -4.33 -7.61 15.55
C SER A 274 -5.44 -8.64 15.36
N LEU A 275 -6.69 -8.19 15.22
CA LEU A 275 -7.87 -9.04 14.98
C LEU A 275 -8.25 -9.12 13.48
N LEU A 276 -7.63 -8.30 12.62
CA LEU A 276 -7.99 -8.21 11.20
C LEU A 276 -7.79 -9.51 10.41
N PRO A 277 -6.76 -10.34 10.65
CA PRO A 277 -6.66 -11.63 9.95
C PRO A 277 -7.89 -12.51 10.20
N ARG A 278 -8.38 -12.57 11.45
CA ARG A 278 -9.59 -13.33 11.81
C ARG A 278 -10.85 -12.72 11.19
N ALA A 279 -10.97 -11.40 11.24
CA ALA A 279 -12.08 -10.68 10.60
C ALA A 279 -12.10 -10.90 9.08
N THR A 280 -10.93 -10.94 8.44
CA THR A 280 -10.81 -11.18 7.00
C THR A 280 -11.25 -12.59 6.63
N ILE A 281 -10.84 -13.62 7.38
CA ILE A 281 -11.29 -15.00 7.16
C ILE A 281 -12.81 -15.10 7.22
N TRP A 282 -13.42 -14.43 8.21
CA TRP A 282 -14.87 -14.41 8.39
C TRP A 282 -15.59 -13.64 7.28
N LEU A 283 -15.15 -12.41 6.96
CA LEU A 283 -15.76 -11.55 5.95
C LEU A 283 -15.62 -12.11 4.52
N ALA A 284 -14.48 -12.71 4.20
CA ALA A 284 -14.22 -13.30 2.91
C ALA A 284 -14.78 -14.73 2.76
N LYS A 285 -15.35 -15.31 3.84
CA LYS A 285 -15.89 -16.67 3.88
C LYS A 285 -14.90 -17.70 3.31
N LEU A 286 -13.63 -17.58 3.71
CA LEU A 286 -12.61 -18.52 3.30
C LEU A 286 -12.97 -19.92 3.83
N PRO A 287 -12.83 -20.98 3.02
CA PRO A 287 -13.04 -22.33 3.50
C PRO A 287 -12.04 -22.61 4.63
N LEU A 288 -12.55 -22.91 5.81
CA LEU A 288 -11.70 -23.32 6.92
C LEU A 288 -11.18 -24.72 6.60
N PRO A 289 -9.86 -24.97 6.69
CA PRO A 289 -9.34 -26.31 6.53
C PRO A 289 -10.02 -27.20 7.57
N HIS A 290 -10.72 -28.23 7.09
CA HIS A 290 -11.20 -29.28 7.98
C HIS A 290 -9.98 -30.12 8.33
N VAL A 291 -9.77 -30.37 9.62
CA VAL A 291 -8.68 -31.23 10.10
C VAL A 291 -9.34 -32.55 10.49
N PRO A 292 -9.12 -33.64 9.72
CA PRO A 292 -9.69 -34.94 10.04
C PRO A 292 -9.30 -35.38 11.44
N GLY A 293 -10.27 -35.79 12.25
CA GLY A 293 -10.05 -36.25 13.63
C GLY A 293 -9.63 -37.72 13.69
N THR A 294 -9.86 -38.47 12.61
CA THR A 294 -9.53 -39.90 12.51
C THR A 294 -8.82 -40.26 11.21
N ALA A 295 -8.08 -41.37 11.21
CA ALA A 295 -7.38 -41.87 10.02
C ALA A 295 -8.34 -42.32 8.91
N GLU A 296 -9.59 -42.65 9.24
CA GLU A 296 -10.60 -43.04 8.26
C GLU A 296 -11.21 -41.80 7.58
N GLU A 297 -11.49 -40.72 8.34
CA GLU A 297 -11.88 -39.41 7.78
C GLU A 297 -10.79 -38.83 6.86
N LEU A 298 -9.50 -39.06 7.15
CA LEU A 298 -8.40 -38.61 6.28
C LEU A 298 -8.35 -39.38 4.94
N LYS A 299 -8.83 -40.63 4.90
CA LYS A 299 -8.94 -41.41 3.66
C LYS A 299 -10.19 -41.05 2.87
N GLU A 300 -11.25 -40.65 3.56
CA GLU A 300 -12.51 -40.19 2.96
C GLU A 300 -12.44 -38.76 2.42
N ASP A 301 -11.46 -37.96 2.86
CA ASP A 301 -11.20 -36.62 2.30
C ASP A 301 -10.55 -36.70 0.91
N THR A 302 -11.39 -36.95 -0.10
CA THR A 302 -11.02 -36.91 -1.52
C THR A 302 -11.34 -35.55 -2.16
N THR A 303 -11.66 -34.53 -1.36
CA THR A 303 -12.19 -33.27 -1.87
C THR A 303 -11.05 -32.34 -2.28
N PHE A 304 -10.70 -32.34 -3.56
CA PHE A 304 -9.78 -31.33 -4.10
C PHE A 304 -10.52 -30.00 -4.20
N PRO A 305 -10.12 -28.96 -3.45
CA PRO A 305 -10.79 -27.69 -3.55
C PRO A 305 -10.53 -27.07 -4.93
N ASP A 306 -11.56 -26.46 -5.51
CA ASP A 306 -11.46 -25.77 -6.79
C ASP A 306 -10.47 -24.60 -6.67
N TYR A 307 -9.32 -24.74 -7.35
CA TYR A 307 -8.25 -23.75 -7.34
C TYR A 307 -8.73 -22.37 -7.80
N ALA A 308 -9.65 -22.29 -8.77
CA ALA A 308 -10.17 -21.01 -9.26
C ALA A 308 -11.04 -20.31 -8.19
N GLU A 309 -11.82 -21.07 -7.42
CA GLU A 309 -12.60 -20.52 -6.32
C GLU A 309 -11.72 -20.08 -5.14
N ILE A 310 -10.66 -20.84 -4.82
CA ILE A 310 -9.67 -20.43 -3.83
C ILE A 310 -9.00 -19.12 -4.25
N GLU A 311 -8.55 -19.02 -5.50
CA GLU A 311 -7.88 -17.83 -6.03
C GLU A 311 -8.79 -16.60 -5.92
N ARG A 312 -10.05 -16.72 -6.38
CA ARG A 312 -11.05 -15.65 -6.30
C ARG A 312 -11.32 -15.21 -4.86
N ARG A 313 -11.53 -16.16 -3.94
CA ARG A 313 -11.77 -15.83 -2.51
C ARG A 313 -10.54 -15.22 -1.85
N THR A 314 -9.35 -15.65 -2.24
CA THR A 314 -8.09 -15.10 -1.73
C THR A 314 -7.91 -13.65 -2.19
N ALA A 315 -8.20 -13.33 -3.44
CA ALA A 315 -8.17 -11.95 -3.94
C ALA A 315 -9.19 -11.05 -3.21
N VAL A 316 -10.39 -11.56 -2.95
CA VAL A 316 -11.42 -10.85 -2.17
C VAL A 316 -10.95 -10.64 -0.71
N ALA A 317 -10.41 -11.67 -0.07
CA ALA A 317 -9.85 -11.59 1.28
C ALA A 317 -8.72 -10.55 1.35
N HIS A 318 -7.87 -10.49 0.32
CA HIS A 318 -6.81 -9.51 0.23
C HIS A 318 -7.34 -8.06 0.19
N ASN A 319 -8.43 -7.83 -0.56
CA ASN A 319 -9.10 -6.53 -0.62
C ASN A 319 -9.74 -6.14 0.71
N TYR A 320 -10.41 -7.08 1.39
CA TYR A 320 -10.95 -6.86 2.74
C TYR A 320 -9.84 -6.50 3.73
N MET A 321 -8.77 -7.29 3.78
CA MET A 321 -7.64 -7.06 4.69
C MET A 321 -7.00 -5.68 4.46
N THR A 322 -6.77 -5.33 3.20
CA THR A 322 -6.19 -4.02 2.83
C THR A 322 -7.13 -2.88 3.23
N GLY A 323 -8.45 -3.02 2.98
CA GLY A 323 -9.43 -2.03 3.39
C GLY A 323 -9.51 -1.85 4.90
N LEU A 324 -9.61 -2.95 5.66
CA LEU A 324 -9.61 -2.96 7.12
C LEU A 324 -8.37 -2.26 7.70
N LEU A 325 -7.19 -2.52 7.11
CA LEU A 325 -5.94 -1.88 7.51
C LEU A 325 -5.94 -0.37 7.25
N ILE A 326 -6.40 0.08 6.07
CA ILE A 326 -6.52 1.51 5.76
C ILE A 326 -7.49 2.18 6.73
N GLY A 327 -8.62 1.54 7.03
CA GLY A 327 -9.62 2.07 7.95
C GLY A 327 -9.10 2.20 9.40
N CYS A 328 -8.47 1.15 9.93
CA CYS A 328 -7.87 1.20 11.27
C CYS A 328 -6.68 2.18 11.32
N GLY A 329 -5.84 2.18 10.29
CA GLY A 329 -4.68 3.06 10.19
C GLY A 329 -5.08 4.53 10.10
N SER A 330 -6.08 4.88 9.28
CA SER A 330 -6.58 6.25 9.16
C SER A 330 -7.26 6.73 10.44
N ALA A 331 -8.08 5.89 11.08
CA ALA A 331 -8.68 6.20 12.38
C ALA A 331 -7.61 6.43 13.45
N THR A 332 -6.58 5.56 13.51
CA THR A 332 -5.43 5.72 14.40
C THR A 332 -4.67 7.02 14.11
N ALA A 333 -4.42 7.33 12.84
CA ALA A 333 -3.69 8.52 12.42
C ALA A 333 -4.39 9.81 12.86
N ILE A 334 -5.70 9.92 12.58
CA ILE A 334 -6.53 11.06 12.98
C ILE A 334 -6.58 11.16 14.51
N ALA A 335 -6.80 10.04 15.19
CA ALA A 335 -6.84 9.98 16.64
C ALA A 335 -5.50 10.39 17.28
N ALA A 336 -4.37 9.97 16.73
CA ALA A 336 -3.04 10.39 17.19
C ALA A 336 -2.81 11.90 17.02
N ILE A 337 -3.23 12.48 15.88
CA ILE A 337 -3.15 13.93 15.64
C ILE A 337 -3.94 14.70 16.72
N ILE A 338 -5.16 14.25 17.03
CA ILE A 338 -5.99 14.88 18.07
C ILE A 338 -5.38 14.65 19.46
N THR A 339 -4.85 13.45 19.74
CA THR A 339 -4.21 13.11 21.02
C THR A 339 -2.99 14.00 21.30
N ALA A 340 -2.22 14.36 20.28
CA ALA A 340 -1.07 15.25 20.39
C ALA A 340 -1.43 16.69 20.83
N THR A 341 -2.71 17.03 20.85
CA THR A 341 -3.22 18.31 21.39
C THR A 341 -3.46 18.28 22.90
N ALA A 342 -3.36 17.11 23.55
CA ALA A 342 -3.52 17.02 25.00
C ALA A 342 -2.45 17.87 25.72
N PRO A 343 -2.81 18.51 26.84
CA PRO A 343 -1.82 19.19 27.66
C PRO A 343 -0.85 18.17 28.28
N GLY A 344 0.44 18.50 28.27
CA GLY A 344 1.48 17.68 28.89
C GLY A 344 2.09 16.63 27.97
N VAL A 345 3.00 15.84 28.55
CA VAL A 345 3.92 14.96 27.80
C VAL A 345 3.24 13.68 27.32
N TRP A 346 2.22 13.20 28.04
CA TRP A 346 1.54 11.94 27.75
C TRP A 346 0.84 11.93 26.38
N GLY A 347 0.23 13.05 25.97
CA GLY A 347 -0.42 13.16 24.66
C GLY A 347 0.58 13.02 23.52
N ILE A 348 1.72 13.71 23.65
CA ILE A 348 2.82 13.66 22.68
C ILE A 348 3.42 12.26 22.60
N LEU A 349 3.68 11.63 23.75
CA LEU A 349 4.21 10.26 23.80
C LEU A 349 3.24 9.25 23.19
N THR A 350 1.96 9.32 23.53
CA THR A 350 0.93 8.42 22.97
C THR A 350 0.85 8.58 21.46
N ALA A 351 0.80 9.82 20.96
CA ALA A 351 0.72 10.10 19.53
C ALA A 351 1.97 9.61 18.79
N ALA A 352 3.17 9.91 19.31
CA ALA A 352 4.43 9.47 18.72
C ALA A 352 4.55 7.94 18.67
N VAL A 353 4.19 7.24 19.77
CA VAL A 353 4.20 5.78 19.83
C VAL A 353 3.17 5.19 18.87
N ALA A 354 1.95 5.74 18.79
CA ALA A 354 0.93 5.28 17.85
C ALA A 354 1.37 5.45 16.38
N THR A 355 1.95 6.61 16.03
CA THR A 355 2.55 6.84 14.70
C THR A 355 3.65 5.83 14.41
N MET A 356 4.53 5.58 15.38
CA MET A 356 5.62 4.62 15.24
C MET A 356 5.12 3.18 15.05
N VAL A 357 4.06 2.77 15.78
CA VAL A 357 3.43 1.45 15.58
C VAL A 357 2.91 1.30 14.15
N LEU A 358 2.25 2.31 13.58
CA LEU A 358 1.77 2.26 12.18
C LEU A 358 2.94 2.06 11.20
N LEU A 359 4.02 2.82 11.38
CA LEU A 359 5.20 2.75 10.52
C LEU A 359 5.95 1.41 10.65
N LEU A 360 6.11 0.90 11.88
CA LEU A 360 6.82 -0.37 12.13
C LEU A 360 6.01 -1.58 11.65
N ARG A 361 4.69 -1.58 11.87
CA ARG A 361 3.79 -2.67 11.44
C ARG A 361 3.79 -2.88 9.94
N ALA A 362 4.14 -1.87 9.14
CA ALA A 362 4.25 -2.02 7.69
C ALA A 362 5.22 -3.14 7.28
N ARG A 363 6.22 -3.45 8.12
CA ARG A 363 7.19 -4.53 7.85
C ARG A 363 6.63 -5.92 8.11
N SER A 364 5.61 -6.04 8.95
CA SER A 364 5.03 -7.31 9.39
C SER A 364 4.11 -7.93 8.34
N TYR A 365 3.71 -7.16 7.32
CA TYR A 365 2.89 -7.63 6.20
C TYR A 365 3.75 -7.91 4.96
N ALA A 366 3.70 -9.15 4.47
CA ALA A 366 4.44 -9.55 3.27
C ALA A 366 3.94 -8.86 2.00
N ASN A 367 2.67 -8.42 1.96
CA ASN A 367 2.11 -7.79 0.78
C ASN A 367 2.36 -6.28 0.72
N GLY A 368 2.86 -5.82 -0.43
CA GLY A 368 3.23 -4.42 -0.66
C GLY A 368 2.08 -3.43 -0.45
N SER A 369 0.84 -3.75 -0.85
CA SER A 369 -0.28 -2.80 -0.70
C SER A 369 -0.65 -2.56 0.77
N GLN A 370 -0.51 -3.57 1.61
CA GLN A 370 -0.80 -3.48 3.05
C GLN A 370 0.30 -2.72 3.78
N ALA A 371 1.56 -2.96 3.41
CA ALA A 371 2.71 -2.19 3.89
C ALA A 371 2.57 -0.71 3.51
N VAL A 372 2.27 -0.40 2.25
CA VAL A 372 2.07 0.98 1.77
C VAL A 372 0.92 1.67 2.49
N ALA A 373 -0.20 0.97 2.75
CA ALA A 373 -1.33 1.53 3.49
C ALA A 373 -0.94 1.98 4.91
N LEU A 374 -0.20 1.14 5.64
CA LEU A 374 0.27 1.46 6.99
C LEU A 374 1.35 2.55 7.00
N LEU A 375 2.30 2.50 6.06
CA LEU A 375 3.27 3.58 5.89
C LEU A 375 2.59 4.91 5.61
N THR A 376 1.63 4.93 4.69
CA THR A 376 0.91 6.15 4.30
C THR A 376 0.13 6.73 5.49
N THR A 377 -0.60 5.90 6.24
CA THR A 377 -1.35 6.36 7.43
C THR A 377 -0.42 6.81 8.56
N GLY A 378 0.71 6.15 8.77
CA GLY A 378 1.75 6.59 9.70
C GLY A 378 2.38 7.93 9.29
N ILE A 379 2.69 8.12 8.00
CA ILE A 379 3.20 9.39 7.47
C ILE A 379 2.16 10.51 7.65
N VAL A 380 0.89 10.26 7.33
CA VAL A 380 -0.20 11.21 7.55
C VAL A 380 -0.33 11.58 9.02
N SER A 381 -0.21 10.60 9.93
CA SER A 381 -0.23 10.84 11.37
C SER A 381 0.90 11.76 11.81
N GLY A 382 2.15 11.43 11.46
CA GLY A 382 3.33 12.24 11.83
C GLY A 382 3.30 13.64 11.21
N ALA A 383 2.96 13.74 9.93
CA ALA A 383 2.81 15.02 9.24
C ALA A 383 1.70 15.88 9.86
N GLY A 384 0.55 15.29 10.17
CA GLY A 384 -0.57 15.99 10.81
C GLY A 384 -0.21 16.54 12.20
N ILE A 385 0.54 15.78 13.01
CA ILE A 385 1.02 16.23 14.31
C ILE A 385 1.95 17.45 14.14
N LEU A 386 2.92 17.37 13.22
CA LEU A 386 3.88 18.45 12.96
C LEU A 386 3.22 19.70 12.38
N ILE A 387 2.25 19.53 11.47
CA ILE A 387 1.44 20.63 10.92
C ILE A 387 0.63 21.29 12.04
N GLY A 388 0.02 20.50 12.93
CA GLY A 388 -0.69 21.03 14.10
C GLY A 388 0.21 21.90 14.98
N TRP A 389 1.46 21.45 15.19
CA TRP A 389 2.45 22.19 15.97
C TRP A 389 2.94 23.48 15.30
N LEU A 390 2.89 23.62 13.98
CA LEU A 390 3.15 24.90 13.32
C LEU A 390 2.18 26.00 13.79
N GLY A 391 0.93 25.63 14.09
CA GLY A 391 -0.09 26.56 14.56
C GLY A 391 -0.02 26.85 16.07
N THR A 392 0.40 25.88 16.88
CA THR A 392 0.29 25.96 18.34
C THR A 392 1.59 26.29 19.08
N GLN A 393 2.76 25.99 18.50
CA GLN A 393 4.05 26.19 19.17
C GLN A 393 4.53 27.64 19.10
N THR A 394 5.36 28.02 20.09
CA THR A 394 6.11 29.29 20.10
C THR A 394 7.13 29.33 18.94
N PRO A 395 7.61 30.51 18.51
CA PRO A 395 8.59 30.61 17.43
C PRO A 395 9.84 29.75 17.66
N MET A 396 10.37 29.73 18.89
CA MET A 396 11.50 28.88 19.27
C MET A 396 11.12 27.39 19.24
N GLY A 397 9.93 27.03 19.73
CA GLY A 397 9.42 25.66 19.67
C GLY A 397 9.27 25.13 18.24
N ARG A 398 8.88 25.98 17.29
CA ARG A 398 8.80 25.63 15.86
C ARG A 398 10.18 25.30 15.28
N LEU A 399 11.20 26.09 15.62
CA LEU A 399 12.58 25.85 15.18
C LEU A 399 13.15 24.55 15.76
N LEU A 400 12.96 24.33 17.08
CA LEU A 400 13.54 23.17 17.74
C LEU A 400 12.78 21.87 17.44
N TRP A 401 11.46 21.87 17.62
CA TRP A 401 10.67 20.65 17.58
C TRP A 401 10.13 20.33 16.20
N VAL A 402 9.62 21.32 15.47
CA VAL A 402 9.01 21.06 14.15
C VAL A 402 10.08 20.96 13.07
N PHE A 403 10.90 22.00 12.91
CA PHE A 403 11.98 21.99 11.93
C PHE A 403 13.00 20.90 12.24
N GLY A 404 13.45 20.77 13.50
CA GLY A 404 14.36 19.71 13.92
C GLY A 404 13.82 18.30 13.61
N ALA A 405 12.57 18.00 13.97
CA ALA A 405 11.97 16.71 13.65
C ALA A 405 11.84 16.47 12.14
N LEU A 406 11.41 17.46 11.36
CA LEU A 406 11.29 17.33 9.90
C LEU A 406 12.64 17.05 9.23
N VAL A 407 13.71 17.71 9.67
CA VAL A 407 15.06 17.46 9.15
C VAL A 407 15.51 16.03 9.48
N ILE A 408 15.33 15.59 10.72
CA ILE A 408 15.71 14.23 11.15
C ILE A 408 14.89 13.17 10.40
N ILE A 409 13.56 13.34 10.32
CA ILE A 409 12.66 12.40 9.63
C ILE A 409 12.96 12.41 8.13
N GLY A 410 13.17 13.58 7.51
CA GLY A 410 13.52 13.72 6.11
C GLY A 410 14.83 13.02 5.79
N ALA A 411 15.90 13.32 6.52
CA ALA A 411 17.19 12.66 6.37
C ALA A 411 17.09 11.14 6.61
N GLY A 412 16.40 10.72 7.68
CA GLY A 412 16.18 9.32 8.00
C GLY A 412 15.41 8.58 6.90
N SER A 413 14.36 9.20 6.34
CA SER A 413 13.56 8.60 5.25
C SER A 413 14.37 8.43 3.96
N LEU A 414 15.25 9.39 3.62
CA LEU A 414 16.15 9.29 2.48
C LEU A 414 17.19 8.17 2.67
N VAL A 415 17.79 8.08 3.86
CA VAL A 415 18.74 7.02 4.20
C VAL A 415 18.05 5.66 4.15
N VAL A 416 16.88 5.52 4.77
CA VAL A 416 16.12 4.27 4.76
C VAL A 416 15.71 3.90 3.34
N GLY A 417 15.22 4.85 2.53
CA GLY A 417 14.77 4.59 1.16
C GLY A 417 15.88 4.17 0.20
N VAL A 418 17.09 4.71 0.36
CA VAL A 418 18.21 4.47 -0.58
C VAL A 418 19.15 3.36 -0.10
N VAL A 419 19.44 3.32 1.21
CA VAL A 419 20.48 2.44 1.77
C VAL A 419 19.91 1.08 2.16
N PHE A 420 18.73 1.03 2.80
CA PHE A 420 18.22 -0.22 3.36
C PHE A 420 17.86 -1.30 2.32
N PRO A 421 17.31 -0.99 1.13
CA PRO A 421 16.99 -2.01 0.13
C PRO A 421 18.21 -2.82 -0.34
N ASN A 422 19.39 -2.22 -0.29
CA ASN A 422 20.63 -2.83 -0.75
C ASN A 422 21.41 -3.54 0.37
N GLN A 423 20.92 -3.51 1.61
CA GLN A 423 21.60 -4.10 2.76
C GLN A 423 20.97 -5.41 3.23
N ARG A 424 21.84 -6.38 3.55
CA ARG A 424 21.44 -7.61 4.24
C ARG A 424 21.54 -7.41 5.75
N PHE A 425 20.40 -7.18 6.40
CA PHE A 425 20.36 -7.06 7.86
C PHE A 425 20.59 -8.40 8.55
N SER A 426 21.45 -8.41 9.57
CA SER A 426 21.71 -9.59 10.40
C SER A 426 20.46 -10.00 11.21
N PRO A 427 20.29 -11.30 11.53
CA PRO A 427 19.15 -11.77 12.33
C PRO A 427 18.96 -11.04 13.68
N PRO A 428 20.03 -10.74 14.46
CA PRO A 428 19.88 -10.00 15.72
C PRO A 428 19.27 -8.60 15.53
N LEU A 429 19.67 -7.88 14.49
CA LEU A 429 19.15 -6.53 14.23
C LEU A 429 17.66 -6.55 13.88
N ARG A 430 17.23 -7.51 13.05
CA ARG A 430 15.80 -7.70 12.74
C ARG A 430 15.01 -7.97 14.02
N ARG A 431 15.55 -8.84 14.87
CA ARG A 431 14.96 -9.18 16.18
C ARG A 431 14.86 -7.99 17.11
N THR A 432 15.87 -7.12 17.17
CA THR A 432 15.82 -5.89 17.97
C THR A 432 14.66 -4.99 17.55
N VAL A 433 14.43 -4.83 16.24
CA VAL A 433 13.30 -4.01 15.77
C VAL A 433 11.95 -4.66 16.06
N GLU A 434 11.83 -5.99 15.97
CA GLU A 434 10.62 -6.71 16.39
C GLU A 434 10.31 -6.51 17.87
N ILE A 435 11.33 -6.59 18.73
CA ILE A 435 11.17 -6.35 20.17
C ILE A 435 10.75 -4.91 20.43
N PHE A 436 11.37 -3.95 19.74
CA PHE A 436 11.02 -2.55 19.85
C PHE A 436 9.58 -2.27 19.39
N GLU A 437 9.15 -2.84 18.26
CA GLU A 437 7.77 -2.78 17.78
C GLU A 437 6.79 -3.35 18.83
N ALA A 438 7.11 -4.49 19.43
CA ALA A 438 6.29 -5.10 20.47
C ALA A 438 6.19 -4.22 21.73
N ILE A 439 7.28 -3.57 22.14
CA ILE A 439 7.28 -2.60 23.25
C ILE A 439 6.40 -1.39 22.92
N CYS A 440 6.52 -0.84 21.70
CA CYS A 440 5.66 0.26 21.25
C CYS A 440 4.18 -0.15 21.33
N ILE A 441 3.81 -1.31 20.79
CA ILE A 441 2.43 -1.82 20.84
C ILE A 441 1.95 -1.99 22.29
N ALA A 442 2.77 -2.59 23.15
CA ALA A 442 2.41 -2.83 24.55
C ALA A 442 2.24 -1.53 25.37
N THR A 443 2.98 -0.48 25.02
CA THR A 443 2.96 0.81 25.74
C THR A 443 1.84 1.75 25.30
N VAL A 444 1.24 1.56 24.12
CA VAL A 444 0.12 2.39 23.64
C VAL A 444 -1.02 2.45 24.65
N LEU A 445 -1.44 1.31 25.20
CA LEU A 445 -2.58 1.25 26.11
C LEU A 445 -2.29 1.99 27.44
N PRO A 446 -1.20 1.71 28.18
CA PRO A 446 -0.85 2.50 29.37
C PRO A 446 -0.74 4.00 29.10
N LEU A 447 -0.12 4.41 27.99
CA LEU A 447 0.00 5.82 27.65
C LEU A 447 -1.38 6.46 27.36
N ALA A 448 -2.26 5.76 26.65
CA ALA A 448 -3.62 6.24 26.41
C ALA A 448 -4.41 6.41 27.73
N LEU A 449 -4.28 5.47 28.67
CA LEU A 449 -4.89 5.58 30.00
C LEU A 449 -4.34 6.77 30.81
N ALA A 450 -3.07 7.13 30.62
CA ALA A 450 -2.50 8.33 31.22
C ALA A 450 -3.09 9.61 30.63
N VAL A 451 -3.31 9.68 29.31
CA VAL A 451 -3.97 10.83 28.66
C VAL A 451 -5.45 10.95 29.06
N MET A 452 -6.08 9.83 29.40
CA MET A 452 -7.45 9.78 29.93
C MET A 452 -7.54 10.13 31.43
N ASP A 453 -6.43 10.51 32.08
CA ASP A 453 -6.35 10.79 33.53
C ASP A 453 -6.90 9.65 34.43
N LEU A 454 -6.93 8.41 33.90
CA LEU A 454 -7.53 7.29 34.62
C LEU A 454 -6.70 6.90 35.85
N TYR A 455 -5.37 7.01 35.76
CA TYR A 455 -4.48 6.75 36.90
C TYR A 455 -4.69 7.73 38.05
N ALA A 456 -4.89 9.01 37.74
CA ALA A 456 -5.22 10.03 38.74
C ALA A 456 -6.58 9.73 39.36
N THR A 457 -7.58 9.41 38.54
CA THR A 457 -8.93 9.05 38.98
C THR A 457 -8.90 7.86 39.96
N LEU A 458 -8.24 6.76 39.59
CA LEU A 458 -8.11 5.57 40.43
C LEU A 458 -7.35 5.83 41.74
N ARG A 459 -6.34 6.71 41.72
CA ARG A 459 -5.58 7.08 42.91
C ARG A 459 -6.42 7.87 43.93
N HIS A 460 -7.41 8.62 43.45
CA HIS A 460 -8.30 9.43 44.30
C HIS A 460 -9.55 8.68 44.76
N ILE A 461 -9.80 7.47 44.26
CA ILE A 461 -10.84 6.58 44.79
C ILE A 461 -10.30 5.97 46.10
N SER A 462 -10.73 6.54 47.23
CA SER A 462 -10.63 5.83 48.51
C SER A 462 -11.70 4.74 48.54
N PHE A 463 -11.30 3.47 48.53
CA PHE A 463 -12.19 2.39 48.94
C PHE A 463 -12.46 2.58 50.44
N GLY A 464 -13.61 3.18 50.75
CA GLY A 464 -14.12 3.31 52.12
C GLY A 464 -14.64 1.98 52.63
#